data_AF-A0A962BE73-F1
#
_entry.id   AF-A0A962BE73-F1
#
_cell.length_a   1.000
_cell.length_b   1.000
_cell.length_c   1.000
_cell.angle_alpha   90.00
_cell.angle_beta   90.00
_cell.angle_gamma   90.00
#
_symmetry.space_group_name_H-M   'P 1'
#
loop_
_entity.id
_entity.type
_entity.pdbx_description
1 polymer ?
#
loop_
_entity_poly.entity_id
_entity_poly.type
_entity_poly.pdbx_seq_one_letter_code
_entity_poly.pdbx_strand_id
1 'polypeptide(L)'
;MIYTYENTDKTIGINSKQTFVDALGKDEILNLKSFDEIFQKSENLVKKEYPGVTGGALSNVRGNWYEWLLAIGVLEFRRAYPNAHHLIPLPNIKQYDCARLYQTKIFQYIQDLRKKVSESADVSLITSNPDFV
;
A
#
# COMPACT_ATOMS: atom_id res chain seq x y z
N MET A 1 -16.97 16.03 -7.74
CA MET A 1 -16.78 14.60 -7.45
C MET A 1 -15.79 14.52 -6.30
N ILE A 2 -16.19 13.97 -5.15
CA ILE A 2 -15.38 13.85 -3.92
C ILE A 2 -14.59 12.54 -3.98
N TYR A 3 -15.30 11.45 -4.24
CA TYR A 3 -14.77 10.09 -4.21
C TYR A 3 -14.29 9.60 -5.57
N THR A 4 -14.65 10.29 -6.65
CA THR A 4 -14.13 10.03 -7.99
C THR A 4 -13.53 11.29 -8.60
N TYR A 5 -12.81 11.14 -9.70
CA TYR A 5 -12.29 12.24 -10.49
C TYR A 5 -12.19 11.83 -11.96
N GLU A 6 -12.25 12.79 -12.87
CA GLU A 6 -12.08 12.53 -14.30
C GLU A 6 -10.59 12.64 -14.66
N ASN A 7 -10.06 11.61 -15.31
CA ASN A 7 -8.71 11.59 -15.86
C ASN A 7 -8.65 12.38 -17.18
N THR A 8 -7.44 12.69 -17.64
CA THR A 8 -7.21 13.40 -18.91
C THR A 8 -7.75 12.66 -20.15
N ASP A 9 -7.90 11.34 -20.06
CA ASP A 9 -8.47 10.48 -21.11
C ASP A 9 -10.00 10.31 -21.01
N LYS A 10 -10.66 11.11 -20.16
CA LYS A 10 -12.10 11.05 -19.83
C LYS A 10 -12.55 9.77 -19.13
N THR A 11 -11.61 8.95 -18.63
CA THR A 11 -11.96 7.85 -17.73
C THR A 11 -12.19 8.36 -16.32
N ILE A 12 -12.97 7.62 -15.52
CA ILE A 12 -13.23 7.97 -14.13
C ILE A 12 -12.28 7.20 -13.20
N GLY A 13 -11.48 7.92 -12.44
CA GLY A 13 -10.64 7.40 -11.36
C GLY A 13 -11.32 7.46 -10.00
N ILE A 14 -10.82 6.70 -9.04
CA ILE A 14 -11.29 6.70 -7.64
C ILE A 14 -10.29 7.48 -6.79
N ASN A 15 -10.78 8.46 -6.02
CA ASN A 15 -10.01 9.16 -5.01
C ASN A 15 -9.82 8.27 -3.77
N SER A 16 -8.95 7.26 -3.90
CA SER A 16 -8.78 6.18 -2.93
C SER A 16 -8.50 6.67 -1.50
N LYS A 17 -7.69 7.74 -1.34
CA LYS A 17 -7.34 8.31 -0.04
C LYS A 17 -8.55 8.94 0.66
N GLN A 18 -9.26 9.84 -0.03
CA GLN A 18 -10.42 10.51 0.55
C GLN A 18 -11.51 9.50 0.89
N THR A 19 -11.80 8.57 -0.02
CA THR A 19 -12.75 7.49 0.21
C THR A 19 -12.40 6.67 1.46
N PHE A 20 -11.13 6.31 1.63
CA PHE A 20 -10.67 5.54 2.78
C PHE A 20 -10.85 6.31 4.10
N VAL A 21 -10.39 7.56 4.14
CA VAL A 21 -10.48 8.39 5.34
C VAL A 21 -11.94 8.58 5.77
N ASP A 22 -12.83 8.88 4.82
CA ASP A 22 -14.24 9.09 5.12
C ASP A 22 -14.96 7.78 5.48
N ALA A 23 -14.56 6.64 4.90
CA ALA A 23 -15.10 5.33 5.24
C ALA A 23 -14.66 4.85 6.63
N LEU A 24 -13.41 5.10 7.01
CA LEU A 24 -12.88 4.80 8.35
C LEU A 24 -13.52 5.72 9.40
N GLY A 25 -13.67 7.01 9.07
CA GLY A 25 -14.33 7.98 9.93
C GLY A 25 -13.67 8.09 11.31
N LYS A 26 -14.37 7.62 12.35
CA LYS A 26 -13.89 7.60 13.74
C LYS A 26 -13.69 6.19 14.28
N ASP A 27 -13.79 5.17 13.43
CA ASP A 27 -13.64 3.80 13.86
C ASP A 27 -12.17 3.55 14.23
N GLU A 28 -11.94 2.97 15.41
CA GLU A 28 -10.61 2.54 15.84
C GLU A 28 -10.28 1.20 15.17
N ILE A 29 -9.15 1.12 14.48
CA ILE A 29 -8.83 -0.02 13.62
C ILE A 29 -8.70 -1.30 14.44
N LEU A 30 -8.11 -1.21 15.63
CA LEU A 30 -7.95 -2.37 16.52
C LEU A 30 -9.27 -2.92 17.08
N ASN A 31 -10.37 -2.15 16.99
CA ASN A 31 -11.70 -2.56 17.44
C ASN A 31 -12.60 -3.03 16.29
N LEU A 32 -12.12 -2.99 15.05
CA LEU A 32 -12.87 -3.48 13.90
C LEU A 32 -13.06 -5.00 14.01
N LYS A 33 -14.29 -5.46 13.81
CA LYS A 33 -14.59 -6.90 13.74
C LYS A 33 -14.10 -7.51 12.43
N SER A 34 -14.15 -6.74 11.35
CA SER A 34 -13.68 -7.13 10.03
C SER A 34 -13.30 -5.90 9.20
N PHE A 35 -12.24 -6.02 8.39
CA PHE A 35 -11.88 -5.01 7.39
C PHE A 35 -12.92 -4.89 6.27
N ASP A 36 -13.75 -5.93 6.06
CA ASP A 36 -14.83 -5.90 5.08
C ASP A 36 -15.85 -4.78 5.36
N GLU A 37 -16.04 -4.40 6.62
CA GLU A 37 -16.93 -3.29 6.97
C GLU A 37 -16.42 -1.97 6.37
N ILE A 38 -15.11 -1.72 6.44
CA ILE A 38 -14.49 -0.53 5.86
C ILE A 38 -14.48 -0.60 4.33
N PHE A 39 -14.24 -1.77 3.75
CA PHE A 39 -14.32 -1.96 2.29
C PHE A 39 -15.73 -1.70 1.76
N GLN A 40 -16.76 -2.23 2.42
CA GLN A 40 -18.16 -2.00 2.02
C GLN A 40 -18.55 -0.53 2.14
N LYS A 41 -18.17 0.14 3.24
CA LYS A 41 -18.36 1.60 3.40
C LYS A 41 -17.69 2.36 2.25
N SER A 42 -16.45 2.04 1.95
CA SER A 42 -15.66 2.67 0.88
C SER A 42 -16.30 2.48 -0.49
N GLU A 43 -16.69 1.25 -0.84
CA GLU A 43 -17.36 0.94 -2.10
C GLU A 43 -18.70 1.67 -2.23
N ASN A 44 -19.47 1.76 -1.14
CA ASN A 44 -20.76 2.44 -1.13
C ASN A 44 -20.61 3.95 -1.36
N LEU A 45 -19.58 4.59 -0.79
CA LEU A 45 -19.27 6.00 -1.04
C LEU A 45 -18.97 6.25 -2.53
N VAL A 46 -18.13 5.41 -3.13
CA VAL A 46 -17.77 5.50 -4.55
C VAL A 46 -18.98 5.25 -5.45
N LYS A 47 -19.74 4.17 -5.21
CA LYS A 47 -20.92 3.80 -6.01
C LYS A 47 -22.05 4.82 -5.90
N LYS A 48 -22.18 5.51 -4.76
CA LYS A 48 -23.15 6.61 -4.59
C LYS A 48 -22.85 7.80 -5.51
N GLU A 49 -21.57 8.10 -5.70
CA GLU A 49 -21.13 9.19 -6.56
C GLU A 49 -21.06 8.78 -8.04
N TYR A 50 -20.62 7.55 -8.31
CA TYR A 50 -20.53 7.01 -9.66
C TYR A 50 -20.94 5.52 -9.68
N PRO A 51 -22.23 5.22 -9.94
CA PRO A 51 -22.73 3.84 -9.98
C PRO A 51 -22.09 2.95 -11.05
N GLY A 52 -21.52 3.56 -12.11
CA GLY A 52 -20.86 2.86 -13.22
C GLY A 52 -19.43 2.39 -12.92
N VAL A 53 -18.94 2.54 -11.68
CA VAL A 53 -17.59 2.09 -11.31
C VAL A 53 -17.45 0.59 -11.53
N THR A 54 -16.34 0.17 -12.15
CA THR A 54 -16.11 -1.25 -12.44
C THR A 54 -15.60 -1.99 -11.20
N GLY A 55 -15.91 -3.28 -11.11
CA GLY A 55 -15.37 -4.14 -10.05
C GLY A 55 -13.83 -4.20 -10.07
N GLY A 56 -13.21 -4.13 -11.27
CA GLY A 56 -11.76 -4.07 -11.40
C GLY A 56 -11.15 -2.80 -10.78
N ALA A 57 -11.77 -1.64 -10.99
CA ALA A 57 -11.32 -0.40 -10.36
C ALA A 57 -11.42 -0.46 -8.83
N LEU A 58 -12.52 -1.02 -8.31
CA LEU A 58 -12.72 -1.24 -6.86
C LEU A 58 -11.69 -2.23 -6.29
N SER A 59 -11.41 -3.33 -6.99
CA SER A 59 -10.41 -4.32 -6.59
C SER A 59 -9.01 -3.71 -6.46
N ASN A 60 -8.63 -2.85 -7.43
CA ASN A 60 -7.33 -2.18 -7.42
C ASN A 60 -7.15 -1.26 -6.20
N VAL A 61 -8.18 -0.48 -5.83
CA VAL A 61 -8.09 0.41 -4.66
C VAL A 61 -8.24 -0.33 -3.33
N ARG A 62 -8.88 -1.51 -3.32
CA ARG A 62 -9.03 -2.33 -2.12
C ARG A 62 -7.69 -2.85 -1.59
N GLY A 63 -6.74 -3.16 -2.46
CA GLY A 63 -5.36 -3.48 -2.07
C GLY A 63 -4.72 -2.37 -1.24
N ASN A 64 -4.79 -1.13 -1.74
CA ASN A 64 -4.29 0.04 -1.01
C ASN A 64 -4.98 0.23 0.34
N TRP A 65 -6.31 0.10 0.39
CA TRP A 65 -7.06 0.22 1.64
C TRP A 65 -6.67 -0.84 2.66
N TYR A 66 -6.44 -2.08 2.22
CA TYR A 66 -5.97 -3.16 3.07
C TYR A 66 -4.60 -2.85 3.67
N GLU A 67 -3.65 -2.41 2.83
CA GLU A 67 -2.32 -2.00 3.28
C GLU A 67 -2.38 -0.86 4.31
N TRP A 68 -3.26 0.13 4.10
CA TRP A 68 -3.43 1.24 5.04
C TRP A 68 -4.05 0.81 6.37
N LEU A 69 -5.02 -0.11 6.35
CA LEU A 69 -5.58 -0.68 7.58
C LEU A 69 -4.51 -1.38 8.42
N LEU A 70 -3.65 -2.18 7.78
CA LEU A 70 -2.55 -2.85 8.47
C LEU A 70 -1.54 -1.84 9.03
N ALA A 71 -1.12 -0.86 8.22
CA ALA A 71 -0.14 0.14 8.62
C ALA A 71 -0.62 0.95 9.83
N ILE A 72 -1.86 1.47 9.80
CA ILE A 72 -2.41 2.25 10.90
C ILE A 72 -2.67 1.35 12.12
N GLY A 73 -3.17 0.11 11.92
CA GLY A 73 -3.37 -0.85 13.00
C GLY A 73 -2.08 -1.15 13.78
N VAL A 74 -0.95 -1.30 13.09
CA VAL A 74 0.34 -1.49 13.78
C VAL A 74 0.79 -0.23 14.51
N LEU A 75 0.54 0.97 13.97
CA LEU A 75 0.84 2.23 14.67
C LEU A 75 0.01 2.35 15.97
N GLU A 76 -1.27 2.01 15.92
CA GLU A 76 -2.14 1.97 17.10
C GLU A 76 -1.67 0.91 18.10
N PHE A 77 -1.31 -0.28 17.63
CA PHE A 77 -0.78 -1.35 18.47
C PHE A 77 0.48 -0.90 19.20
N ARG A 78 1.41 -0.28 18.48
CA ARG A 78 2.66 0.24 19.07
C ARG A 78 2.43 1.36 20.08
N ARG A 79 1.39 2.18 19.88
CA ARG A 79 1.00 3.19 20.88
C ARG A 79 0.63 2.55 22.22
N ALA A 80 0.01 1.37 22.20
CA ALA A 80 -0.29 0.59 23.41
C ALA A 80 0.92 -0.23 23.90
N TYR A 81 1.84 -0.63 23.01
CA TYR A 81 3.01 -1.44 23.30
C TYR A 81 4.31 -0.79 22.77
N PRO A 82 4.92 0.15 23.51
CA PRO A 82 6.05 0.96 23.02
C PRO A 82 7.29 0.16 22.57
N ASN A 83 7.46 -1.05 23.12
CA ASN A 83 8.57 -1.95 22.79
C ASN A 83 8.26 -2.90 21.62
N ALA A 84 7.07 -2.80 21.01
CA ALA A 84 6.74 -3.58 19.83
C ALA A 84 7.61 -3.17 18.62
N HIS A 85 7.88 -4.16 17.76
CA HIS A 85 8.60 -3.96 16.52
C HIS A 85 7.80 -3.03 15.59
N HIS A 86 8.51 -2.34 14.70
CA HIS A 86 7.88 -1.56 13.66
C HIS A 86 7.42 -2.47 12.53
N LEU A 87 6.30 -2.11 11.91
CA LEU A 87 5.93 -2.59 10.59
C LEU A 87 5.96 -1.36 9.66
N ILE A 88 6.85 -1.39 8.67
CA ILE A 88 7.06 -0.26 7.76
C ILE A 88 6.51 -0.65 6.39
N PRO A 89 5.46 0.03 5.88
CA PRO A 89 5.01 -0.17 4.52
C PRO A 89 6.10 0.30 3.55
N LEU A 90 6.41 -0.51 2.56
CA LEU A 90 7.41 -0.18 1.55
C LEU A 90 6.76 0.20 0.22
N PRO A 91 7.27 1.24 -0.46
CA PRO A 91 6.81 1.52 -1.81
C PRO A 91 7.34 0.46 -2.79
N ASN A 92 6.91 0.52 -4.04
CA ASN A 92 7.45 -0.33 -5.09
C ASN A 92 8.97 -0.16 -5.22
N ILE A 93 9.67 -1.25 -5.60
CA ILE A 93 11.14 -1.24 -5.74
C ILE A 93 11.66 -0.15 -6.70
N LYS A 94 10.88 0.23 -7.71
CA LYS A 94 11.23 1.32 -8.64
C LYS A 94 11.35 2.69 -7.95
N GLN A 95 10.68 2.88 -6.81
CA GLN A 95 10.72 4.10 -6.01
C GLN A 95 11.77 4.02 -4.91
N TYR A 96 11.94 2.85 -4.29
CA TYR A 96 12.91 2.64 -3.22
C TYR A 96 13.33 1.17 -3.17
N ASP A 97 14.62 0.87 -3.09
CA ASP A 97 15.11 -0.50 -2.92
C ASP A 97 15.18 -0.87 -1.44
N CYS A 98 14.40 -1.86 -0.98
CA CYS A 98 14.36 -2.27 0.42
C CYS A 98 15.72 -2.71 0.96
N ALA A 99 16.65 -3.14 0.10
CA ALA A 99 18.02 -3.46 0.49
C ALA A 99 18.77 -2.28 1.11
N ARG A 100 18.32 -1.03 0.86
CA ARG A 100 18.86 0.18 1.49
C ARG A 100 18.59 0.29 2.99
N LEU A 101 17.68 -0.53 3.53
CA LEU A 101 17.42 -0.60 4.98
C LEU A 101 18.53 -1.32 5.74
N TYR A 102 19.32 -2.15 5.05
CA TYR A 102 20.52 -2.73 5.65
C TYR A 102 21.61 -1.67 5.86
N GLN A 103 22.59 -2.00 6.71
CA GLN A 103 23.79 -1.20 6.82
C GLN A 103 24.46 -1.02 5.46
N THR A 104 25.07 0.15 5.23
CA THR A 104 25.68 0.54 3.95
C THR A 104 26.59 -0.54 3.37
N LYS A 105 27.38 -1.21 4.21
CA LYS A 105 28.29 -2.29 3.81
C LYS A 105 27.55 -3.48 3.18
N ILE A 106 26.42 -3.89 3.77
CA ILE A 106 25.60 -5.00 3.26
C ILE A 106 24.94 -4.59 1.95
N PHE A 107 24.38 -3.38 1.89
CA PHE A 107 23.79 -2.85 0.66
C PHE A 107 24.81 -2.82 -0.49
N GLN A 108 26.06 -2.41 -0.22
CA GLN A 108 27.15 -2.42 -1.20
C GLN A 108 27.46 -3.83 -1.73
N TYR A 109 27.45 -4.85 -0.86
CA TYR A 109 27.63 -6.24 -1.31
C TYR A 109 26.49 -6.73 -2.20
N ILE A 110 25.26 -6.34 -1.91
CA ILE A 110 24.10 -6.67 -2.75
C ILE A 110 24.23 -6.02 -4.14
N GLN A 111 24.65 -4.75 -4.19
CA GLN A 111 24.88 -4.04 -5.45
C GLN A 111 26.03 -4.64 -6.25
N ASP A 112 27.15 -4.98 -5.59
CA ASP A 112 28.28 -5.64 -6.22
C ASP A 112 27.89 -7.00 -6.82
N LEU A 113 27.11 -7.79 -6.10
CA LEU A 113 26.58 -9.07 -6.60
C LEU A 113 25.69 -8.87 -7.83
N ARG A 114 24.72 -7.94 -7.77
CA ARG A 114 23.83 -7.64 -8.90
C ARG A 114 24.61 -7.23 -10.14
N LYS A 115 25.60 -6.36 -9.97
CA LYS A 115 26.49 -5.90 -11.04
C LYS A 115 27.26 -7.07 -11.65
N LYS A 116 27.96 -7.85 -10.84
CA LYS A 116 28.75 -8.99 -11.31
C LYS A 116 27.90 -10.01 -12.06
N VAL A 117 26.73 -10.35 -11.54
CA VAL A 117 25.79 -11.29 -12.20
C VAL A 117 25.37 -10.76 -13.58
N SER A 118 25.03 -9.46 -13.67
CA SER A 118 24.68 -8.84 -14.95
C SER A 118 25.83 -8.79 -15.96
N GLU A 119 27.07 -8.65 -15.49
CA GLU A 119 28.26 -8.55 -16.35
C GLU A 119 28.82 -9.92 -16.76
N SER A 120 28.68 -10.95 -15.90
CA SER A 120 29.37 -12.23 -16.08
C SER A 120 28.53 -13.34 -16.69
N ALA A 121 27.20 -13.27 -16.59
CA ALA A 121 26.34 -14.42 -16.86
C ALA A 121 25.22 -14.16 -17.89
N ASP A 122 25.07 -12.94 -18.41
CA ASP A 122 23.88 -12.53 -19.18
C ASP A 122 22.56 -12.81 -18.43
N VAL A 123 22.63 -12.87 -17.10
CA VAL A 123 21.50 -13.09 -16.18
C VAL A 123 21.33 -11.86 -15.30
N SER A 124 20.09 -11.53 -14.91
CA SER A 124 19.80 -10.44 -13.98
C SER A 124 19.29 -10.97 -12.65
N LEU A 125 19.81 -10.43 -11.54
CA LEU A 125 19.24 -10.66 -10.21
C LEU A 125 18.09 -9.69 -9.97
N ILE A 126 16.90 -10.09 -10.39
CA ILE A 126 15.67 -9.30 -10.25
C ILE A 126 15.09 -9.51 -8.85
N THR A 127 14.87 -8.42 -8.12
CA THR A 127 14.22 -8.43 -6.80
C THR A 127 13.00 -7.51 -6.80
N SER A 128 12.09 -7.73 -5.86
CA SER A 128 11.00 -6.81 -5.52
C SER A 128 11.08 -6.44 -4.03
N ASN A 129 10.41 -5.37 -3.64
CA ASN A 129 10.18 -5.11 -2.23
C ASN A 129 9.03 -6.02 -1.73
N PRO A 130 9.08 -6.51 -0.48
CA PRO A 130 7.87 -6.96 0.20
C PRO A 130 6.97 -5.76 0.51
N ASP A 131 5.69 -6.00 0.80
CA ASP A 131 4.74 -4.92 1.12
C ASP A 131 5.08 -4.23 2.46
N PHE A 132 5.62 -5.01 3.41
CA PHE A 132 6.03 -4.55 4.74
C PHE A 132 7.34 -5.20 5.21
N VAL A 133 8.06 -4.50 6.09
CA VAL A 133 9.25 -5.00 6.83
C VAL A 133 9.22 -4.63 8.30
#